data_AF-A0A953XCJ6-F1
#
_entry.id   AF-A0A953XCJ6-F1
#
_cell.length_a   1.000
_cell.length_b   1.000
_cell.length_c   1.000
_cell.angle_alpha   90.00
_cell.angle_beta   90.00
_cell.angle_gamma   90.00
#
_symmetry.space_group_name_H-M   'P 1'
#
loop_
_entity.id
_entity.type
_entity.pdbx_description
1 polymer ?
#
loop_
_entity_poly.entity_id
_entity_poly.type
_entity_poly.pdbx_seq_one_letter_code
_entity_poly.pdbx_strand_id
1 'polypeptide(L)'
;MPTEVRQIIFTSEELYNALRIFRERRRTPMPSAPVDRVAVLADPDIRTVILFGPDESGVRPESVEITSDEMATSLILYCIDHKIPLPVTASKHLQVFGGSVGLVIHKSADTTASAEPVF
;
A
#
# COMPACT_ATOMS: atom_id res chain seq x y z
N MET A 1 -15.75 -5.74 -25.38
CA MET A 1 -14.29 -5.49 -25.41
C MET A 1 -13.65 -6.20 -24.22
N PRO A 2 -12.44 -6.75 -24.33
CA PRO A 2 -11.73 -7.35 -23.19
C PRO A 2 -11.31 -6.28 -22.18
N THR A 3 -11.40 -6.60 -20.89
CA THR A 3 -10.94 -5.75 -19.78
C THR A 3 -9.56 -6.19 -19.34
N GLU A 4 -8.62 -5.24 -19.23
CA GLU A 4 -7.27 -5.50 -18.74
C GLU A 4 -7.17 -5.10 -17.26
N VAL A 5 -6.72 -6.05 -16.42
CA VAL A 5 -6.47 -5.83 -15.00
C VAL A 5 -5.00 -6.10 -14.73
N ARG A 6 -4.34 -5.18 -14.03
CA ARG A 6 -2.95 -5.35 -13.61
C ARG A 6 -2.88 -5.43 -12.09
N GLN A 7 -2.14 -6.42 -11.60
CA GLN A 7 -1.93 -6.64 -10.17
C GLN A 7 -0.43 -6.57 -9.88
N ILE A 8 -0.06 -5.80 -8.86
CA ILE A 8 1.30 -5.72 -8.33
C ILE A 8 1.21 -6.17 -6.88
N ILE A 9 1.81 -7.32 -6.57
CA ILE A 9 1.79 -7.92 -5.23
C ILE A 9 3.12 -7.63 -4.57
N PHE A 10 3.07 -7.18 -3.33
CA PHE A 10 4.25 -6.82 -2.55
C PHE A 10 4.51 -7.88 -1.48
N THR A 11 5.77 -8.21 -1.31
CA THR A 11 6.23 -9.00 -0.16
C THR A 11 6.11 -8.18 1.13
N SER A 12 6.12 -8.85 2.29
CA SER A 12 6.10 -8.17 3.59
C SER A 12 7.31 -7.23 3.78
N GLU A 13 8.46 -7.58 3.20
CA GLU A 13 9.68 -6.77 3.25
C GLU A 13 9.56 -5.51 2.39
N GLU A 14 9.04 -5.63 1.16
CA GLU A 14 8.80 -4.48 0.29
C GLU A 14 7.76 -3.53 0.88
N LEU A 15 6.68 -4.09 1.44
CA LEU A 15 5.67 -3.30 2.16
C LEU A 15 6.29 -2.54 3.33
N TYR A 16 7.06 -3.22 4.18
CA TYR A 16 7.74 -2.59 5.30
C TYR A 16 8.69 -1.47 4.86
N ASN A 17 9.51 -1.73 3.84
CA ASN A 17 10.47 -0.74 3.35
C ASN A 17 9.76 0.49 2.74
N ALA A 18 8.70 0.26 1.95
CA ALA A 18 7.87 1.34 1.40
C ALA A 18 7.28 2.22 2.50
N LEU A 19 6.75 1.59 3.56
CA LEU A 19 6.17 2.29 4.70
C LEU A 19 7.22 3.04 5.51
N ARG A 20 8.38 2.44 5.75
CA ARG A 20 9.49 3.07 6.48
C ARG A 20 9.95 4.36 5.77
N ILE A 21 10.22 4.27 4.47
CA ILE A 21 10.66 5.42 3.67
C ILE A 21 9.59 6.52 3.65
N PHE A 22 8.32 6.14 3.48
CA PHE A 22 7.20 7.09 3.49
C PHE A 22 7.08 7.83 4.83
N ARG A 23 7.21 7.11 5.94
CA ARG A 23 7.13 7.66 7.29
C ARG A 23 8.33 8.52 7.67
N GLU A 24 9.53 8.12 7.24
CA GLU A 24 10.73 8.96 7.32
C GLU A 24 10.51 10.30 6.61
N ARG A 25 9.93 10.30 5.41
CA ARG A 25 9.58 11.53 4.66
C ARG A 25 8.52 12.38 5.40
N ARG A 26 7.61 11.77 6.15
CA ARG A 26 6.58 12.46 6.95
C ARG A 26 7.03 12.88 8.36
N ARG A 27 8.31 12.65 8.72
CA ARG A 27 8.86 12.92 10.07
C ARG A 27 8.12 12.15 11.18
N THR A 28 7.59 10.97 10.86
CA THR A 28 6.97 10.05 11.83
C THR A 28 7.67 8.70 11.74
N PRO A 29 8.98 8.64 12.10
CA PRO A 29 9.82 7.47 11.81
C PRO A 29 9.31 6.20 12.51
N MET A 30 9.64 5.05 11.94
CA MET A 30 9.44 3.77 12.62
C MET A 30 10.31 3.71 13.88
N PRO A 31 9.88 2.94 14.90
CA PRO A 31 10.74 2.57 16.03
C PRO A 31 12.07 1.97 15.55
N SER A 32 13.17 2.28 16.25
CA SER A 32 14.51 1.78 15.96
C SER A 32 14.75 0.33 16.44
N ALA A 33 13.72 -0.48 16.44
CA ALA A 33 13.73 -1.85 16.95
C ALA A 33 13.64 -2.87 15.81
N PRO A 34 14.13 -4.11 16.02
CA PRO A 34 13.96 -5.16 15.04
C PRO A 34 12.47 -5.44 14.79
N VAL A 35 12.11 -5.71 13.54
CA VAL A 35 10.74 -6.07 13.18
C VAL A 35 10.54 -7.55 13.44
N ASP A 36 9.63 -7.89 14.36
CA ASP A 36 9.26 -9.28 14.65
C ASP A 36 8.28 -9.81 13.59
N ARG A 37 7.29 -8.99 13.21
CA ARG A 37 6.23 -9.40 12.28
C ARG A 37 5.57 -8.21 11.59
N VAL A 38 5.24 -8.40 10.31
CA VAL A 38 4.36 -7.51 9.53
C VAL A 38 3.11 -8.30 9.17
N ALA A 39 1.94 -7.84 9.61
CA ALA A 39 0.68 -8.52 9.36
C ALA A 39 -0.31 -7.58 8.65
N VAL A 40 -0.81 -8.01 7.49
CA VAL A 40 -1.87 -7.31 6.77
C VAL A 40 -3.21 -7.90 7.19
N LEU A 41 -4.10 -7.03 7.66
CA LEU A 41 -5.46 -7.36 8.09
C LEU A 41 -6.45 -6.72 7.12
N ALA A 42 -7.55 -7.38 6.81
CA ALA A 42 -8.53 -6.92 5.82
C ALA A 42 -9.95 -6.70 6.37
N ASP A 43 -10.16 -6.80 7.69
CA ASP A 43 -11.49 -6.76 8.31
C ASP A 43 -11.49 -5.78 9.51
N PRO A 44 -12.34 -4.74 9.56
CA PRO A 44 -13.29 -4.29 8.53
C PRO A 44 -12.63 -3.49 7.38
N ASP A 45 -11.45 -2.93 7.62
CA ASP A 45 -10.66 -2.16 6.66
C ASP A 45 -9.25 -2.75 6.51
N ILE A 46 -8.65 -2.56 5.33
CA ILE A 46 -7.27 -3.00 5.07
C ILE A 46 -6.31 -2.15 5.92
N ARG A 47 -5.62 -2.79 6.86
CA ARG A 47 -4.59 -2.18 7.70
C ARG A 47 -3.37 -3.08 7.83
N THR A 48 -2.22 -2.49 8.08
CA THR A 48 -1.01 -3.24 8.43
C THR A 48 -0.62 -2.97 9.86
N VAL A 49 -0.36 -4.03 10.61
CA VAL A 49 0.18 -3.98 11.96
C VAL A 49 1.62 -4.47 11.92
N ILE A 50 2.53 -3.63 12.43
CA ILE A 50 3.95 -3.95 12.54
C ILE A 50 4.25 -4.17 14.01
N LEU A 51 4.70 -5.39 14.33
CA LEU A 51 5.16 -5.79 15.64
C LEU A 51 6.68 -5.70 15.70
N PHE A 52 7.19 -5.11 16.77
CA PHE A 52 8.62 -4.95 17.00
C PHE A 52 9.09 -5.85 18.14
N GLY A 53 10.32 -6.33 17.99
CA GLY A 53 11.08 -6.98 19.04
C GLY A 53 11.61 -5.98 20.07
N PRO A 54 12.27 -6.45 21.13
CA PRO A 54 12.92 -5.58 22.09
C PRO A 54 14.02 -4.76 21.42
N ASP A 55 14.12 -3.48 21.79
CA ASP A 55 15.19 -2.59 21.39
C ASP A 55 16.51 -2.90 22.14
N GLU A 56 17.56 -2.10 21.92
CA GLU A 56 18.86 -2.25 22.60
C GLU A 56 18.77 -2.10 24.13
N SER A 57 17.71 -1.47 24.65
CA SER A 57 17.45 -1.32 26.09
C SER A 57 16.62 -2.48 26.65
N GLY A 58 16.22 -3.45 25.82
CA GLY A 58 15.36 -4.57 26.18
C GLY A 58 13.87 -4.21 26.25
N VAL A 59 13.47 -3.01 25.82
CA VAL A 59 12.08 -2.54 25.84
C VAL A 59 11.42 -2.87 24.51
N ARG A 60 10.23 -3.49 24.55
CA ARG A 60 9.43 -3.70 23.33
C ARG A 60 8.68 -2.42 22.97
N PRO A 61 8.90 -1.85 21.78
CA PRO A 61 8.13 -0.70 21.33
C PRO A 61 6.66 -1.06 21.12
N GLU A 62 5.82 -0.04 21.11
CA GLU A 62 4.42 -0.17 20.74
C GLU A 62 4.30 -0.62 19.28
N SER A 63 3.28 -1.46 19.01
CA SER A 63 2.94 -1.85 17.66
C SER A 63 2.52 -0.64 16.84
N VAL A 64 2.96 -0.58 15.59
CA VAL A 64 2.56 0.48 14.67
C VAL A 64 1.44 -0.02 13.77
N GLU A 65 0.30 0.65 13.82
CA GLU A 65 -0.78 0.47 12.87
C GLU A 65 -0.69 1.46 11.72
N ILE A 66 -0.94 0.96 10.51
CA ILE A 66 -0.90 1.70 9.25
C ILE A 66 -2.24 1.53 8.55
N THR A 67 -2.83 2.64 8.15
CA THR A 67 -4.11 2.68 7.43
C THR A 67 -3.97 2.33 5.95
N SER A 68 -5.09 2.01 5.30
CA SER A 68 -5.17 1.79 3.85
C SER A 68 -4.58 2.93 3.03
N ASP A 69 -4.82 4.17 3.44
CA ASP A 69 -4.42 5.36 2.68
C ASP A 69 -2.90 5.56 2.73
N GLU A 70 -2.30 5.34 3.89
CA GLU A 70 -0.84 5.35 4.06
C GLU A 70 -0.18 4.21 3.27
N MET A 71 -0.78 3.02 3.28
CA MET A 71 -0.31 1.90 2.45
C MET A 71 -0.40 2.20 0.96
N ALA A 72 -1.53 2.69 0.47
CA ALA A 72 -1.71 2.99 -0.95
C ALA A 72 -0.70 4.05 -1.41
N THR A 73 -0.54 5.12 -0.62
CA THR A 73 0.38 6.20 -0.94
C THR A 73 1.83 5.72 -0.92
N SER A 74 2.23 4.97 0.11
CA SER A 74 3.61 4.45 0.23
C SER A 74 3.94 3.46 -0.89
N LEU A 75 3.02 2.57 -1.27
CA LEU A 75 3.23 1.60 -2.36
C LEU A 75 3.26 2.25 -3.74
N ILE A 76 2.46 3.30 -3.95
CA ILE A 76 2.54 4.11 -5.18
C ILE A 76 3.91 4.80 -5.27
N LEU A 77 4.39 5.40 -4.18
CA LEU A 77 5.71 6.01 -4.12
C LEU A 77 6.83 5.00 -4.33
N TYR A 78 6.71 3.81 -3.73
CA TYR A 78 7.63 2.70 -3.95
C TYR A 78 7.74 2.35 -5.44
N CYS A 79 6.59 2.24 -6.13
CA CYS A 79 6.59 1.98 -7.57
C CYS A 79 7.28 3.10 -8.37
N ILE A 80 7.05 4.36 -8.00
CA ILE A 80 7.70 5.52 -8.64
C ILE A 80 9.22 5.45 -8.44
N ASP A 81 9.67 5.25 -7.20
CA ASP A 81 11.09 5.19 -6.84
C ASP A 81 11.80 4.02 -7.53
N HIS A 82 11.12 2.89 -7.70
CA HIS A 82 11.62 1.70 -8.40
C HIS A 82 11.34 1.69 -9.90
N LYS A 83 10.82 2.78 -10.49
CA LYS A 83 10.51 2.92 -11.92
C LYS A 83 9.54 1.86 -12.45
N ILE A 84 8.68 1.34 -11.59
CA ILE A 84 7.59 0.44 -11.97
C ILE A 84 6.50 1.31 -12.62
N PRO A 85 6.18 1.11 -13.91
CA PRO A 85 5.26 1.99 -14.62
C PRO A 85 3.86 1.88 -14.03
N LEU A 86 3.30 3.00 -13.58
CA LEU A 86 1.92 3.10 -13.10
C LEU A 86 1.10 3.98 -14.05
N PRO A 87 -0.06 3.50 -14.54
CA PRO A 87 -0.94 4.33 -15.36
C PRO A 87 -1.53 5.47 -14.55
N VAL A 88 -1.42 6.69 -15.09
CA VAL A 88 -1.91 7.92 -14.45
C VAL A 88 -3.44 7.91 -14.35
N THR A 89 -4.13 7.53 -15.44
CA THR A 89 -5.60 7.56 -15.59
C THR A 89 -6.26 6.20 -15.32
N ALA A 90 -5.87 5.54 -14.23
CA ALA A 90 -6.44 4.26 -13.82
C ALA A 90 -6.86 4.29 -12.35
N SER A 91 -7.95 3.59 -12.04
CA SER A 91 -8.35 3.38 -10.65
C SER A 91 -7.39 2.38 -10.00
N LYS A 92 -6.96 2.70 -8.79
CA LYS A 92 -5.99 1.91 -8.02
C LYS A 92 -6.61 1.64 -6.66
N HIS A 93 -6.66 0.38 -6.25
CA HIS A 93 -7.11 0.01 -4.92
C HIS A 93 -6.21 -1.07 -4.32
N LEU A 94 -6.20 -1.15 -3.00
CA LEU A 94 -5.51 -2.20 -2.29
C LEU A 94 -6.38 -3.46 -2.23
N GLN A 95 -5.73 -4.60 -2.36
CA GLN A 95 -6.32 -5.91 -2.15
C GLN A 95 -5.33 -6.79 -1.39
N VAL A 96 -5.84 -7.68 -0.55
CA VAL A 96 -5.01 -8.66 0.15
C VAL A 96 -5.00 -9.98 -0.62
N PHE A 97 -3.80 -10.50 -0.88
CA PHE A 97 -3.52 -11.74 -1.58
C PHE A 97 -2.76 -12.68 -0.65
N GLY A 98 -3.45 -13.65 -0.04
CA GLY A 98 -2.78 -14.68 0.79
C GLY A 98 -1.92 -14.13 1.94
N GLY A 99 -2.29 -12.96 2.50
CA GLY A 99 -1.53 -12.29 3.57
C GLY A 99 -0.55 -11.21 3.09
N SER A 100 -0.32 -11.11 1.78
CA SER A 100 0.39 -10.00 1.15
C SER A 100 -0.60 -8.91 0.71
N VAL A 101 -0.14 -7.67 0.61
CA VAL A 101 -0.92 -6.59 0.00
C VAL A 101 -0.54 -6.42 -1.45
N GLY A 102 -1.50 -6.06 -2.29
CA GLY A 102 -1.26 -5.72 -3.68
C GLY A 102 -2.03 -4.50 -4.13
N LEU A 103 -1.46 -3.79 -5.11
CA LEU A 103 -2.14 -2.75 -5.86
C LEU A 103 -2.82 -3.37 -7.07
N VAL A 104 -4.14 -3.26 -7.11
CA VAL A 104 -4.97 -3.66 -8.25
C VAL A 104 -5.31 -2.42 -9.04
N ILE A 105 -5.00 -2.48 -10.33
CA ILE A 105 -5.10 -1.36 -11.25
C ILE A 105 -6.08 -1.74 -12.34
N HIS A 106 -7.18 -0.99 -12.43
CA HIS A 106 -8.16 -1.12 -13.50
C HIS A 106 -8.03 0.06 -14.43
N LYS A 107 -7.79 -0.23 -15.72
CA LYS A 107 -7.84 0.81 -16.74
C LYS A 107 -9.32 1.11 -17.00
N SER A 108 -9.78 2.29 -16.60
CA SER A 108 -11.09 2.77 -16.99
C SER A 108 -11.13 2.82 -18.52
N ALA A 109 -11.99 2.04 -19.15
CA ALA A 109 -12.41 2.36 -20.51
C ALA A 109 -13.07 3.74 -20.44
N ASP A 110 -12.75 4.63 -21.38
CA ASP A 110 -13.26 6.00 -21.45
C ASP A 110 -14.72 6.10 -21.00
N THR A 111 -14.98 6.83 -19.91
CA THR A 111 -16.30 7.39 -19.66
C THR A 111 -16.47 8.56 -20.64
N THR A 112 -16.80 8.26 -21.88
CA THR A 112 -17.42 9.21 -22.82
C THR A 112 -18.79 8.68 -23.19
N ALA A 113 -19.73 8.74 -22.25
CA ALA A 113 -21.13 8.48 -22.51
C ALA A 113 -21.98 9.29 -21.51
N SER A 114 -22.01 10.61 -21.67
CA SER A 114 -23.14 11.42 -21.26
C SER A 114 -23.13 12.76 -22.00
N ALA A 115 -23.51 12.70 -23.28
CA ALA A 115 -24.03 13.83 -24.01
C ALA A 115 -25.26 13.33 -24.78
N GLU A 116 -26.37 13.16 -24.07
CA GLU A 116 -27.68 13.16 -24.73
C GLU A 116 -28.00 14.61 -25.10
N PRO A 117 -28.27 14.93 -26.38
CA PRO A 117 -28.83 16.21 -26.74
C PRO A 117 -30.32 16.19 -26.35
N VAL A 118 -30.71 17.08 -25.44
CA VAL A 118 -32.12 17.42 -25.27
C VAL A 118 -32.49 18.32 -26.45
N PHE A 119 -33.38 17.82 -27.32
CA PHE A 119 -34.03 18.57 -28.39
C PHE A 119 -35.00 19.61 -27.84
#